data_AF-A0A0T7A8V5-F1
#
_entry.id   AF-A0A0T7A8V5-F1
#
_cell.length_a   1.000
_cell.length_b   1.000
_cell.length_c   1.000
_cell.angle_alpha   90.00
_cell.angle_beta   90.00
_cell.angle_gamma   90.00
#
_symmetry.space_group_name_H-M   'P 1'
#
loop_
_entity.id
_entity.type
_entity.pdbx_description
1 polymer ?
#
loop_
_entity_poly.entity_id
_entity_poly.type
_entity_poly.pdbx_seq_one_letter_code
_entity_poly.pdbx_strand_id
1 'polypeptide(L)' 'MASLALFAWLLTWIDSEAAGRAYAAYGGVYIAASLLWLWLAEGVRPDRWDLAGMTIALLGSAVILAGPR' A
#
# COMPACT_ATOMS: atom_id res chain seq x y z
N MET A 1 18.86 -10.95 -16.94
CA MET A 1 19.27 -9.56 -17.26
C MET A 1 18.26 -8.87 -18.17
N ALA A 2 17.90 -9.44 -19.32
CA ALA A 2 16.88 -8.85 -20.21
C ALA A 2 15.54 -8.54 -19.51
N SER A 3 15.05 -9.43 -18.64
CA SER A 3 13.83 -9.21 -17.85
C SER A 3 13.93 -8.03 -16.88
N LEU A 4 15.09 -7.86 -16.23
CA LEU A 4 15.37 -6.74 -15.32
C LEU A 4 15.49 -5.41 -16.07
N ALA A 5 16.15 -5.42 -17.23
CA ALA A 5 16.27 -4.25 -18.09
C ALA A 5 14.91 -3.81 -18.65
N LEU A 6 14.08 -4.77 -19.07
CA LEU A 6 12.72 -4.51 -19.53
C LEU A 6 11.85 -3.95 -18.39
N PHE A 7 11.95 -4.51 -17.19
CA PHE A 7 11.26 -4.01 -16.00
C PHE A 7 11.66 -2.57 -15.66
N ALA A 8 12.96 -2.26 -15.64
CA ALA A 8 13.44 -0.90 -15.40
C ALA A 8 13.00 0.09 -16.49
N TRP A 9 12.97 -0.33 -17.76
CA TRP A 9 12.46 0.47 -18.88
C TRP A 9 10.96 0.74 -18.75
N LEU A 10 10.16 -0.27 -18.41
CA LEU A 10 8.72 -0.10 -18.18
C LEU A 10 8.43 0.85 -17.01
N LEU A 11 9.31 0.89 -15.99
CA LEU A 11 9.17 1.77 -14.82
C LEU A 11 9.31 3.26 -15.18
N THR A 12 10.06 3.61 -16.24
CA THR A 12 10.23 5.02 -16.67
C THR A 12 9.03 5.54 -17.48
N TRP A 13 8.14 4.66 -17.93
CA TRP A 13 6.89 5.01 -18.62
C TRP A 13 5.73 5.32 -17.68
N ILE A 14 5.87 4.99 -16.40
CA ILE A 14 4.92 5.41 -15.38
C ILE A 14 5.18 6.89 -15.09
N ASP A 15 4.15 7.72 -15.25
CA ASP A 15 4.18 9.10 -14.76
C ASP A 15 4.52 9.07 -13.28
N SER A 16 5.73 9.53 -12.94
CA SER A 16 6.33 9.40 -11.60
C SER A 16 5.47 10.01 -10.49
N GLU A 17 4.55 10.91 -10.85
CA GLU A 17 3.59 11.57 -9.97
C GLU A 17 2.40 10.67 -9.61
N ALA A 18 1.96 9.79 -10.53
CA ALA A 18 0.92 8.79 -10.27
C ALA A 18 1.49 7.53 -9.58
N ALA A 19 2.77 7.23 -9.79
CA ALA A 19 3.47 6.09 -9.18
C ALA A 19 3.41 6.11 -7.65
N GLY A 20 3.75 7.26 -7.06
CA GLY A 20 3.75 7.44 -5.59
C GLY A 20 2.37 7.24 -4.98
N ARG A 21 1.32 7.73 -5.66
CA ARG A 21 -0.08 7.55 -5.24
C ARG A 21 -0.54 6.11 -5.39
N ALA A 22 -0.15 5.42 -6.46
CA ALA A 22 -0.45 4.01 -6.67
C ALA A 22 0.22 3.12 -5.60
N TYR A 23 1.49 3.38 -5.27
CA TYR A 23 2.18 2.68 -4.20
C TYR A 23 1.57 2.95 -2.83
N ALA A 24 1.17 4.19 -2.55
CA ALA A 24 0.49 4.54 -1.31
C ALA A 24 -0.88 3.83 -1.18
N ALA A 25 -1.69 3.79 -2.24
CA ALA A 25 -2.95 3.06 -2.25
C ALA A 25 -2.73 1.56 -2.04
N TYR A 26 -1.78 0.96 -2.76
CA TYR A 26 -1.46 -0.46 -2.65
C TYR A 26 -0.99 -0.83 -1.24
N GLY A 27 -0.09 -0.03 -0.65
CA GLY A 27 0.40 -0.25 0.71
C GLY A 27 -0.71 -0.20 1.76
N GLY A 28 -1.62 0.77 1.66
CA GLY A 28 -2.75 0.90 2.59
C GLY A 28 -3.72 -0.28 2.48
N VAL A 29 -4.08 -0.67 1.25
CA VAL A 29 -4.96 -1.83 1.00
C VAL A 29 -4.32 -3.12 1.47
N TYR A 30 -3.01 -3.30 1.25
CA TYR A 30 -2.27 -4.46 1.69
C TYR A 30 -2.31 -4.63 3.22
N ILE A 31 -2.09 -3.55 3.97
CA ILE A 31 -2.12 -3.57 5.44
C ILE A 31 -3.53 -3.95 5.93
N ALA A 32 -4.58 -3.33 5.37
CA ALA A 32 -5.96 -3.64 5.73
C ALA A 32 -6.33 -5.10 5.41
N ALA A 33 -5.95 -5.60 4.22
CA ALA A 33 -6.17 -6.98 3.81
C ALA A 33 -5.42 -7.98 4.69
N SER A 34 -4.19 -7.66 5.09
CA SER A 34 -3.36 -8.51 5.96
C SER A 34 -3.98 -8.66 7.35
N LEU A 35 -4.42 -7.56 7.96
CA LEU A 35 -5.12 -7.62 9.26
C LEU A 35 -6.46 -8.38 9.16
N LEU A 36 -7.21 -8.14 8.09
CA LEU A 36 -8.48 -8.83 7.86
C LEU A 36 -8.27 -10.34 7.69
N TRP A 37 -7.21 -10.73 6.97
CA TRP A 37 -6.83 -12.13 6.79
C TRP A 37 -6.38 -12.77 8.10
N LEU A 38 -5.53 -12.09 8.87
CA LEU A 38 -5.09 -12.55 10.20
C LEU A 38 -6.29 -12.83 11.11
N TRP A 39 -7.32 -12.00 11.02
CA TRP A 39 -8.55 -12.19 11.79
C TRP A 39 -9.44 -13.33 11.28
N LEU A 40 -9.69 -13.40 9.97
CA LEU A 40 -10.63 -14.34 9.36
C LEU A 40 -10.06 -15.75 9.16
N ALA A 41 -8.81 -15.85 8.70
CA ALA A 41 -8.17 -17.10 8.34
C ALA A 41 -7.36 -17.70 9.49
N GLU A 42 -6.65 -16.85 10.26
CA GLU A 42 -5.80 -17.32 11.36
C GLU A 42 -6.50 -17.25 12.73
N GLY A 43 -7.66 -16.60 12.81
CA GLY A 43 -8.44 -16.47 14.05
C GLY A 43 -7.78 -15.58 15.11
N VAL A 44 -6.68 -14.90 14.77
CA VAL A 44 -5.96 -13.99 15.65
C VAL A 44 -6.71 -12.67 15.66
N ARG A 45 -7.27 -12.31 16.81
CA ARG A 45 -7.96 -11.02 16.96
C ARG A 45 -6.92 -9.90 16.90
N PRO A 46 -7.03 -8.95 15.96
CA PRO A 46 -6.14 -7.80 15.90
C PRO A 46 -6.18 -7.04 17.23
N ASP A 47 -5.03 -6.70 17.77
CA ASP A 47 -4.96 -5.89 18.98
C ASP A 47 -5.31 -4.43 18.67
N ARG A 48 -5.60 -3.65 19.72
CA ARG A 48 -5.83 -2.20 19.63
C ARG A 48 -4.66 -1.48 18.95
N TRP A 49 -3.44 -1.98 19.13
CA TRP A 49 -2.24 -1.46 18.46
C TRP A 49 -2.22 -1.77 16.96
N ASP A 50 -2.65 -2.97 16.55
CA ASP A 50 -2.74 -3.34 15.13
C ASP A 50 -3.78 -2.47 14.42
N LEU A 51 -4.95 -2.32 15.05
CA LEU A 51 -6.02 -1.44 14.55
C LEU A 51 -5.54 0.00 14.42
N ALA A 52 -4.85 0.54 15.44
CA ALA A 52 -4.31 1.90 15.40
C ALA A 52 -3.23 2.06 14.31
N GLY A 53 -2.34 1.09 14.16
CA GLY A 53 -1.33 1.07 13.10
C GLY A 53 -1.97 1.04 11.71
N MET A 54 -3.00 0.23 11.52
CA MET A 54 -3.78 0.18 10.28
C MET A 54 -4.46 1.53 9.99
N THR A 55 -5.09 2.18 10.96
CA THR A 55 -5.71 3.49 10.72
C THR A 55 -4.67 4.55 10.37
N ILE A 56 -3.53 4.58 11.04
CA ILE A 56 -2.44 5.53 10.73
C ILE A 56 -1.92 5.29 9.31
N ALA A 57 -1.68 4.04 8.93
CA ALA A 57 -1.23 3.69 7.59
C ALA A 57 -2.25 4.09 6.51
N LEU A 58 -3.54 3.79 6.73
CA LEU A 58 -4.62 4.18 5.82
C LEU A 58 -4.76 5.70 5.71
N LEU A 59 -4.62 6.44 6.81
CA LEU A 59 -4.62 7.90 6.80
C LEU A 59 -3.40 8.44 6.04
N GLY A 60 -2.21 7.86 6.22
CA GLY A 60 -1.02 8.21 5.44
C GLY A 60 -1.22 7.98 3.94
N SER A 61 -1.77 6.83 3.56
CA SER A 61 -2.15 6.53 2.18
C SER A 61 -3.19 7.52 1.64
N ALA A 62 -4.20 7.86 2.45
CA ALA A 62 -5.24 8.82 2.07
C ALA A 62 -4.68 10.24 1.89
N VAL A 63 -3.71 10.66 2.72
CA VAL A 63 -3.02 11.95 2.56
C VAL A 63 -2.22 12.00 1.27
N ILE A 64 -1.49 10.93 0.93
CA ILE A 64 -0.72 10.87 -0.34
C ILE A 64 -1.67 10.87 -1.54
N LEU A 65 -2.82 10.18 -1.43
CA LEU A 65 -3.87 10.19 -2.46
C LEU A 65 -4.62 11.54 -2.52
N ALA A 66 -4.77 12.25 -1.42
CA ALA A 66 -5.46 13.54 -1.37
C ALA A 66 -4.54 14.73 -1.62
N GLY A 67 -3.22 14.51 -1.65
CA GLY A 67 -2.21 15.53 -1.93
C GLY A 67 -2.53 16.29 -3.23
N PRO A 68 -2.64 17.62 -3.17
CA PRO A 68 -2.83 18.44 -4.36
C PRO A 68 -1.53 18.48 -5.18
N ARG A 69 -1.71 18.66 -6.49
CA ARG A 69 -0.70 18.67 -7.55
C ARG A 69 0.39 19.70 -7.28
#